data_AF-A0A3N7GCT1-F1
#
_entry.id   AF-A0A3N7GCT1-F1
#
_cell.length_a   1.000
_cell.length_b   1.000
_cell.length_c   1.000
_cell.angle_alpha   90.00
_cell.angle_beta   90.00
_cell.angle_gamma   90.00
#
_symmetry.space_group_name_H-M   'P 1'
#
loop_
_entity.id
_entity.type
_entity.pdbx_description
1 polymer ?
#
loop_
_entity_poly.entity_id
_entity_poly.type
_entity_poly.pdbx_seq_one_letter_code
_entity_poly.pdbx_strand_id
1 'polypeptide(L)' 'MVDSVEPDSLAAWIGLRRGDMIVAVNRTPVSSVADLRGMLAGRRAVAALELIRDGSRLFIVAR' A
#
# COMPACT_ATOMS: atom_id res chain seq x y z
N MET A 1 -2.99 -5.82 -6.61
CA MET A 1 -1.76 -6.56 -6.27
C MET A 1 -0.57 -5.77 -6.79
N VAL A 2 0.55 -5.79 -6.07
CA VAL A 2 1.82 -5.18 -6.47
C VAL A 2 2.55 -6.12 -7.42
N ASP A 3 2.80 -5.67 -8.65
CA ASP A 3 3.47 -6.48 -9.67
C ASP A 3 5.00 -6.41 -9.59
N SER A 4 5.54 -5.24 -9.29
CA SER A 4 6.97 -5.02 -9.07
C SER A 4 7.20 -3.89 -8.08
N VAL A 5 8.41 -3.88 -7.50
CA VAL A 5 8.90 -2.81 -6.64
C VAL A 5 10.31 -2.49 -7.09
N GLU A 6 10.54 -1.23 -7.45
CA GLU A 6 11.86 -0.76 -7.89
C GLU A 6 12.84 -0.77 -6.71
N PRO A 7 14.06 -1.31 -6.87
CA PRO A 7 15.12 -1.18 -5.87
C PRO A 7 15.33 0.28 -5.46
N ASP A 8 15.66 0.51 -4.18
CA ASP A 8 15.90 1.83 -3.60
C ASP A 8 14.72 2.83 -3.68
N SER A 9 13.54 2.42 -4.13
CA SER A 9 12.34 3.24 -4.13
C SER A 9 11.73 3.38 -2.73
N LEU A 10 10.96 4.44 -2.50
CA LEU A 10 10.23 4.61 -1.23
C LEU A 10 9.37 3.38 -0.89
N ALA A 11 8.77 2.74 -1.89
CA ALA A 11 8.02 1.51 -1.73
C ALA A 11 8.88 0.36 -1.19
N ALA A 12 10.10 0.19 -1.69
CA ALA A 12 11.05 -0.79 -1.17
C ALA A 12 11.46 -0.46 0.28
N TRP A 13 11.74 0.82 0.56
CA TRP A 13 12.15 1.29 1.90
C TRP A 13 11.07 1.07 2.97
N ILE A 14 9.79 1.25 2.63
CA ILE A 14 8.68 0.97 3.56
C ILE A 14 8.33 -0.52 3.64
N GLY A 15 9.00 -1.37 2.85
CA GLY A 15 8.86 -2.83 2.91
C GLY A 15 7.74 -3.41 2.04
N LEU A 16 7.25 -2.68 1.04
CA LEU A 16 6.39 -3.26 0.00
C LEU A 16 7.16 -4.28 -0.82
N ARG A 17 6.46 -5.30 -1.28
CA ARG A 17 7.03 -6.40 -2.07
C ARG A 17 6.08 -6.77 -3.21
N ARG A 18 6.67 -7.37 -4.25
CA ARG A 18 5.89 -8.07 -5.28
C ARG A 18 4.99 -9.11 -4.64
N GLY A 19 3.74 -9.18 -5.10
CA GLY A 19 2.72 -10.09 -4.57
C GLY A 19 1.86 -9.48 -3.46
N ASP A 20 2.22 -8.31 -2.91
CA ASP A 20 1.38 -7.64 -1.91
C ASP A 20 0.01 -7.28 -2.50
N MET A 21 -1.05 -7.64 -1.80
CA MET A 21 -2.40 -7.22 -2.13
C MET A 21 -2.84 -6.14 -1.16
N ILE A 22 -2.84 -4.88 -1.60
CA ILE A 22 -3.38 -3.76 -0.82
C ILE A 22 -4.90 -3.90 -0.76
N VAL A 23 -5.45 -3.91 0.45
CA VAL A 23 -6.88 -4.12 0.71
C VAL A 23 -7.54 -2.95 1.42
N ALA A 24 -6.76 -2.10 2.11
CA ALA A 24 -7.27 -0.87 2.72
C ALA A 24 -6.18 0.19 2.85
N VAL A 25 -6.60 1.45 2.98
CA VAL A 25 -5.76 2.60 3.33
C VAL A 25 -6.42 3.33 4.49
N ASN A 26 -5.68 3.62 5.56
CA ASN A 26 -6.21 4.32 6.74
C ASN A 26 -7.52 3.71 7.28
N ARG A 27 -7.60 2.37 7.29
CA ARG A 27 -8.79 1.58 7.66
C ARG A 27 -10.00 1.69 6.73
N THR A 28 -9.87 2.37 5.61
CA THR A 28 -10.88 2.42 4.56
C THR A 28 -10.56 1.37 3.49
N PRO A 29 -11.46 0.41 3.22
CA PRO A 29 -11.26 -0.59 2.18
C PRO A 29 -11.03 0.05 0.80
N VAL A 30 -10.12 -0.53 0.02
CA VAL A 30 -9.91 -0.15 -1.38
C VAL A 30 -10.23 -1.33 -2.28
N SER A 31 -11.00 -1.05 -3.33
CA SER A 31 -11.43 -2.08 -4.29
C SER A 31 -10.72 -1.94 -5.64
N SER A 32 -10.21 -0.74 -5.93
CA SER A 32 -9.55 -0.42 -7.19
C SER A 32 -8.30 0.43 -7.00
N VAL A 33 -7.45 0.44 -8.04
CA VAL A 33 -6.29 1.33 -8.10
C VAL A 33 -6.71 2.80 -8.19
N ALA A 34 -7.88 3.08 -8.78
CA ALA A 34 -8.42 4.44 -8.84
C ALA A 34 -8.80 4.93 -7.43
N ASP A 35 -9.44 4.09 -6.62
CA ASP A 35 -9.78 4.40 -5.22
C ASP A 35 -8.51 4.69 -4.43
N LEU A 36 -7.52 3.79 -4.53
CA LEU A 36 -6.23 3.93 -3.87
C LEU A 36 -5.55 5.25 -4.24
N ARG A 37 -5.51 5.60 -5.53
CA ARG A 37 -4.94 6.88 -5.99
C ARG A 37 -5.72 8.08 -5.46
N GLY A 38 -7.04 8.03 -5.47
CA GLY A 38 -7.90 9.08 -4.92
C GLY A 38 -7.65 9.31 -3.43
N MET A 39 -7.50 8.23 -2.67
CA MET A 39 -7.20 8.27 -1.24
C MET A 39 -5.81 8.84 -0.93
N LEU A 40 -4.82 8.57 -1.79
CA LEU A 40 -3.45 9.08 -1.65
C LEU A 40 -3.26 10.49 -2.22
N ALA A 41 -4.20 10.99 -3.03
CA ALA A 41 -4.13 12.33 -3.62
C ALA A 41 -4.35 13.47 -2.60
N GLY A 42 -4.82 13.16 -1.39
CA GLY A 42 -4.92 14.10 -0.28
C GLY A 42 -3.55 14.37 0.36
N ARG A 43 -3.19 15.65 0.52
CA ARG A 43 -1.93 16.18 1.12
C ARG A 43 -1.28 15.29 2.20
N ARG A 44 0.06 15.13 2.09
CA ARG A 44 1.09 14.80 3.12
C ARG A 44 0.58 14.30 4.49
N ALA A 45 -0.24 13.27 4.50
CA ALA A 45 -0.63 12.56 5.70
C ALA A 45 -0.02 11.17 5.62
N VAL A 46 0.49 10.71 6.75
CA VAL A 46 0.94 9.34 6.93
C VAL A 46 -0.18 8.40 6.48
N ALA A 47 0.11 7.53 5.51
CA ALA A 47 -0.83 6.54 5.00
C ALA A 47 -0.50 5.16 5.60
N ALA A 48 -1.44 4.60 6.34
CA ALA A 48 -1.37 3.22 6.79
C ALA A 48 -1.99 2.31 5.72
N LEU A 49 -1.16 1.57 5.02
CA LEU A 49 -1.57 0.55 4.06
C LEU A 49 -1.82 -0.76 4.80
N GLU A 50 -2.97 -1.36 4.55
CA GLU A 50 -3.27 -2.72 4.94
C GLU A 50 -3.14 -3.62 3.72
N LEU A 51 -2.38 -4.71 3.87
CA LEU A 51 -2.10 -5.62 2.77
C LEU A 51 -2.16 -7.08 3.18
N ILE A 52 -2.39 -7.95 2.20
CA ILE A 52 -2.28 -9.40 2.32
C ILE A 52 -0.99 -9.83 1.60
N ARG A 53 -0.13 -10.56 2.31
CA ARG A 53 1.11 -11.16 1.81
C ARG A 53 1.16 -12.60 2.30
N ASP A 54 1.26 -13.54 1.36
CA ASP A 54 1.32 -14.99 1.66
C ASP A 54 0.18 -15.45 2.60
N GLY A 55 -1.03 -14.91 2.38
CA GLY A 55 -2.23 -15.18 3.19
C GLY A 55 -2.28 -14.46 4.54
N SER A 56 -1.21 -13.77 4.94
CA SER A 56 -1.14 -13.01 6.20
C SER A 56 -1.49 -11.55 5.98
N ARG A 57 -2.23 -10.96 6.94
CA ARG A 57 -2.60 -9.55 6.94
C ARG A 57 -1.53 -8.73 7.66
N LEU A 58 -1.01 -7.71 6.98
CA LEU A 58 0.09 -6.86 7.42
C LEU A 58 -0.30 -5.38 7.29
N PHE A 59 0.38 -4.54 8.07
CA PHE A 59 0.26 -3.09 7.99
C PHE A 59 1.62 -2.47 7.68
N ILE A 60 1.63 -1.54 6.73
CA ILE A 60 2.81 -0.73 6.38
C ILE A 60 2.44 0.74 6.48
N VAL A 61 3.34 1.54 7.04
CA VAL A 61 3.16 2.98 7.17
C VAL A 61 4.03 3.69 6.12
N ALA A 62 3.38 4.44 5.23
CA ALA A 62 4.03 5.32 4.25
C ALA A 62 3.91 6.77 4.72
N ARG A 63 5.01 7.53 4.64
CA ARG A 63 5.10 8.91 5.13
C ARG A 63 5.76 9.83 4.12
#